data_AF-A0A412TT53-F1
#
_entry.id   AF-A0A412TT53-F1
#
_cell.length_a   1.000
_cell.length_b   1.000
_cell.length_c   1.000
_cell.angle_alpha   90.00
_cell.angle_beta   90.00
_cell.angle_gamma   90.00
#
_symmetry.space_group_name_H-M   'P 1'
#
loop_
_entity.id
_entity.type
_entity.pdbx_description
1 polymer ?
#
loop_
_entity_poly.entity_id
_entity_poly.type
_entity_poly.pdbx_seq_one_letter_code
_entity_poly.pdbx_strand_id
1 'polypeptide(L)'
;MELLKKIVYSLNLSLYVLIAFMVGIFLKQWLLGGIIFLSSGVFIIGYKLSESMMVSRRDRYRNSEWGLLCRKLMWANNGVLMTAALLVIIVVWSGNEQIAGLFTGE
;
A
#
# COMPACT_ATOMS: atom_id res chain seq x y z
N MET A 1 -16.12 -22.49 17.76
CA MET A 1 -16.77 -22.23 16.46
C MET A 1 -17.36 -20.82 16.36
N GLU A 2 -18.08 -20.32 17.37
CA GLU A 2 -18.69 -18.96 17.31
C GLU A 2 -17.67 -17.80 17.26
N LEU A 3 -16.59 -17.88 18.03
CA LEU A 3 -15.52 -16.87 18.00
C LEU A 3 -14.89 -16.71 16.61
N LEU A 4 -14.60 -17.84 15.94
CA LEU A 4 -14.05 -17.84 14.58
C LEU A 4 -15.02 -17.17 13.59
N LYS A 5 -16.31 -17.47 13.69
CA LYS A 5 -17.35 -16.84 12.84
C LYS A 5 -17.40 -15.32 13.06
N LYS A 6 -17.31 -14.84 14.30
CA LYS A 6 -17.28 -13.41 14.62
C LYS A 6 -16.04 -12.72 14.06
N ILE A 7 -14.87 -13.35 14.19
CA ILE A 7 -13.61 -12.82 13.66
C ILE A 7 -13.66 -12.72 12.13
N VAL A 8 -14.12 -13.78 11.45
CA VAL A 8 -14.25 -13.78 9.99
C VAL A 8 -15.26 -12.73 9.53
N TYR A 9 -16.39 -12.58 10.21
CA TYR A 9 -17.37 -11.54 9.89
C TYR A 9 -16.79 -10.14 10.07
N SER A 10 -16.07 -9.89 11.18
CA SER A 10 -15.41 -8.61 11.43
C SER A 10 -14.34 -8.29 10.36
N LEU A 11 -13.55 -9.29 9.95
CA LEU A 11 -12.56 -9.15 8.88
C LEU A 11 -13.23 -8.84 7.54
N ASN A 12 -14.29 -9.56 7.18
CA ASN A 12 -15.05 -9.29 5.96
C ASN A 12 -15.67 -7.90 5.96
N LEU A 13 -16.28 -7.48 7.07
CA LEU A 13 -16.83 -6.13 7.18
C LEU A 13 -15.75 -5.06 7.01
N SER A 14 -14.57 -5.25 7.62
CA SER A 14 -13.44 -4.33 7.46
C SER A 14 -12.95 -4.25 6.02
N LEU A 15 -12.91 -5.39 5.31
CA LEU A 15 -12.58 -5.44 3.89
C LEU A 15 -13.59 -4.67 3.03
N TYR A 16 -14.89 -4.84 3.28
CA TYR A 16 -15.93 -4.11 2.54
C TYR A 16 -15.85 -2.60 2.76
N VAL A 17 -15.62 -2.16 4.00
CA VAL A 17 -15.44 -0.73 4.32
C VAL A 17 -14.22 -0.17 3.59
N LEU A 18 -13.12 -0.91 3.56
CA LEU A 18 -11.88 -0.49 2.89
C LEU A 18 -12.07 -0.41 1.37
N ILE A 19 -12.75 -1.39 0.76
CA ILE A 19 -13.09 -1.37 -0.67
C ILE A 19 -14.00 -0.17 -0.98
N ALA A 20 -15.04 0.06 -0.19
CA ALA A 20 -15.96 1.19 -0.39
C ALA A 20 -15.24 2.53 -0.32
N PHE A 21 -14.28 2.68 0.60
CA PHE A 21 -13.45 3.88 0.71
C PHE A 21 -12.56 4.08 -0.52
N MET A 22 -11.91 3.01 -1.01
CA MET A 22 -11.08 3.07 -2.22
C MET A 22 -11.92 3.44 -3.46
N VAL A 23 -13.11 2.86 -3.60
CA VAL A 23 -14.05 3.20 -4.68
C VAL A 23 -14.51 4.65 -4.56
N GLY A 24 -14.79 5.14 -3.36
CA GLY A 24 -15.17 6.54 -3.11
C GLY A 24 -14.07 7.53 -3.53
N ILE A 25 -12.80 7.23 -3.22
CA ILE A 25 -11.66 8.03 -3.68
C ILE A 25 -11.57 8.00 -5.20
N PHE A 26 -11.70 6.82 -5.81
CA PHE A 26 -11.60 6.64 -7.25
C PHE A 26 -12.70 7.39 -8.02
N LEU A 27 -13.92 7.44 -7.48
CA LEU A 27 -15.04 8.17 -8.05
C LEU A 27 -14.87 9.69 -7.92
N LYS A 28 -14.30 10.17 -6.81
CA LYS A 28 -14.10 11.61 -6.57
C LYS A 28 -12.87 12.16 -7.30
N GLN A 29 -11.78 11.41 -7.32
CA GLN A 29 -10.49 11.80 -7.91
C GLN A 29 -9.80 10.58 -8.54
N TRP A 30 -10.08 10.36 -9.81
CA TRP A 30 -9.62 9.18 -10.56
C TRP A 30 -8.09 9.03 -10.59
N LEU A 31 -7.36 10.15 -10.66
CA LEU A 31 -5.90 10.15 -10.68
C LEU A 31 -5.30 9.76 -9.33
N LEU A 32 -5.85 10.26 -8.22
CA LEU A 32 -5.41 9.87 -6.87
C LEU A 32 -5.73 8.38 -6.61
N GLY A 33 -6.90 7.94 -7.03
CA GLY A 33 -7.25 6.52 -7.02
C GLY A 33 -6.31 5.66 -7.88
N GLY A 34 -5.91 6.15 -9.06
CA GLY A 34 -4.93 5.49 -9.93
C GLY A 34 -3.53 5.38 -9.31
N ILE A 35 -3.05 6.44 -8.63
CA ILE A 35 -1.78 6.42 -7.89
C ILE A 35 -1.82 5.38 -6.78
N ILE A 36 -2.90 5.35 -5.99
CA ILE A 36 -3.07 4.36 -4.90
C ILE A 36 -3.10 2.94 -5.48
N PHE A 37 -3.82 2.72 -6.58
CA PHE A 37 -3.93 1.41 -7.22
C PHE A 37 -2.57 0.91 -7.74
N LEU A 38 -1.85 1.75 -8.50
CA LEU A 38 -0.51 1.41 -9.00
C LEU A 38 0.47 1.15 -7.85
N SER A 39 0.45 1.99 -6.83
CA SER A 39 1.32 1.83 -5.66
C SER A 39 1.00 0.54 -4.89
N SER A 40 -0.28 0.14 -4.80
CA SER A 40 -0.67 -1.14 -4.20
C SER A 40 -0.15 -2.36 -4.99
N GLY A 41 -0.04 -2.26 -6.31
CA GLY A 41 0.62 -3.27 -7.14
C GLY A 41 2.10 -3.41 -6.82
N VAL A 42 2.79 -2.27 -6.65
CA VAL A 42 4.21 -2.24 -6.23
C VAL A 42 4.39 -2.87 -4.85
N PHE A 43 3.44 -2.71 -3.93
CA PHE A 43 3.49 -3.39 -2.62
C PHE A 43 3.56 -4.92 -2.78
N ILE A 44 2.68 -5.50 -3.59
CA ILE A 44 2.60 -6.95 -3.79
C ILE A 44 3.91 -7.49 -4.40
N ILE A 45 4.41 -6.80 -5.42
CA ILE A 45 5.66 -7.18 -6.09
C ILE A 45 6.85 -7.00 -5.13
N GLY A 46 6.95 -5.86 -4.44
CA GLY A 46 8.00 -5.56 -3.47
C GLY A 46 8.00 -6.54 -2.31
N TYR A 47 6.83 -6.95 -1.83
CA TYR A 47 6.70 -7.97 -0.78
C TYR A 47 7.20 -9.33 -1.27
N LYS A 48 6.83 -9.78 -2.48
CA LYS A 48 7.36 -11.02 -3.07
C LYS A 48 8.87 -10.96 -3.29
N LEU A 49 9.39 -9.84 -3.81
CA LEU A 49 10.82 -9.66 -4.04
C LEU A 49 11.63 -9.60 -2.74
N SER A 50 11.03 -9.12 -1.65
CA SER A 50 11.70 -9.04 -0.34
C SER A 50 12.19 -10.41 0.16
N GLU A 51 11.51 -11.50 -0.20
CA GLU A 51 11.91 -12.87 0.17
C GLU A 51 13.22 -13.30 -0.49
N SER A 52 13.43 -12.86 -1.73
CA SER A 52 14.59 -13.23 -2.54
C SER A 52 15.76 -12.26 -2.36
N MET A 53 15.48 -10.97 -2.18
CA MET A 53 16.51 -9.92 -2.19
C MET A 53 16.91 -9.41 -0.80
N MET A 54 15.96 -9.32 0.14
CA MET A 54 16.20 -8.66 1.43
C MET A 54 16.43 -9.65 2.59
N VAL A 55 15.88 -10.86 2.48
CA VAL A 55 16.00 -11.88 3.52
C VAL A 55 17.17 -12.82 3.23
N SER A 56 18.32 -12.57 3.86
CA SER A 56 19.46 -13.48 3.79
C SER A 56 19.18 -14.80 4.53
N ARG A 57 19.90 -15.88 4.18
CA ARG A 57 19.84 -17.14 4.96
C ARG A 57 20.20 -16.91 6.43
N ARG A 58 21.11 -15.97 6.74
CA ARG A 58 21.53 -15.64 8.11
C ARG A 58 20.43 -14.94 8.90
N ASP A 59 19.67 -14.04 8.26
CA ASP A 59 18.56 -13.33 8.90
C ASP A 59 17.44 -14.29 9.31
N ARG A 60 17.22 -15.37 8.54
CA ARG A 60 16.25 -16.42 8.88
C ARG A 60 16.56 -17.16 10.19
N TYR A 61 17.83 -17.31 10.54
CA TYR A 61 18.22 -18.00 11.77
C TYR A 61 18.37 -17.06 12.98
N ARG A 62 18.57 -15.76 12.75
CA ARG A 62 18.86 -14.79 13.81
C ARG A 62 17.64 -13.98 14.25
N ASN A 63 16.69 -13.76 13.35
CA ASN A 63 15.49 -12.99 13.64
C ASN A 63 14.26 -13.88 13.81
N SER A 64 13.34 -13.45 14.68
CA SER A 64 12.02 -14.07 14.79
C SER A 64 11.22 -13.89 13.50
N GLU A 65 10.23 -14.76 13.29
CA GLU A 65 9.31 -14.68 12.14
C GLU A 65 8.62 -13.31 12.07
N TRP A 66 8.28 -12.73 13.23
CA TRP A 66 7.74 -11.37 13.34
C TRP A 66 8.74 -10.29 12.90
N GLY A 67 10.01 -10.41 13.28
CA GLY A 67 11.05 -9.47 12.84
C GLY A 67 11.29 -9.53 11.33
N LEU A 68 11.24 -10.73 10.75
CA LEU A 68 11.31 -10.94 9.30
C LEU A 68 10.10 -10.34 8.58
N LEU A 69 8.89 -10.55 9.11
CA LEU A 69 7.66 -9.97 8.57
C LEU A 69 7.73 -8.43 8.55
N CYS A 70 8.10 -7.80 9.67
CA CYS A 70 8.26 -6.34 9.74
C CYS A 70 9.28 -5.82 8.72
N ARG A 71 10.38 -6.55 8.49
CA ARG A 71 11.40 -6.17 7.52
C ARG A 71 10.90 -6.25 6.08
N LYS A 72 10.14 -7.29 5.74
CA LYS A 72 9.49 -7.46 4.44
C LYS A 72 8.45 -6.35 4.19
N LEU A 73 7.63 -6.05 5.20
CA LEU A 73 6.64 -4.97 5.15
C LEU A 73 7.30 -3.60 4.98
N MET A 74 8.38 -3.33 5.71
CA MET A 74 9.13 -2.07 5.57
C MET A 74 9.72 -1.91 4.16
N TRP A 75 10.29 -2.97 3.61
CA TRP A 75 10.82 -2.97 2.25
C TRP A 75 9.73 -2.69 1.20
N ALA A 76 8.62 -3.42 1.29
CA ALA A 76 7.49 -3.24 0.39
C ALA A 76 6.90 -1.82 0.51
N ASN A 77 6.76 -1.31 1.73
CA ASN A 77 6.26 0.05 1.98
C ASN A 77 7.19 1.12 1.43
N ASN A 78 8.52 0.95 1.51
CA ASN A 78 9.45 1.92 0.91
C ASN A 78 9.26 1.99 -0.62
N GLY A 79 9.05 0.85 -1.29
CA GLY A 79 8.76 0.81 -2.72
C GLY A 79 7.43 1.51 -3.08
N VAL A 80 6.40 1.32 -2.25
CA VAL A 80 5.11 2.02 -2.37
C VAL A 80 5.30 3.54 -2.26
N LEU A 81 5.98 3.99 -1.21
CA LEU A 81 6.17 5.42 -0.95
C LEU A 81 6.97 6.11 -2.06
N MET A 82 8.05 5.48 -2.54
CA MET A 82 8.82 6.02 -3.67
C MET A 82 7.98 6.10 -4.95
N THR A 83 7.20 5.06 -5.25
CA THR A 83 6.36 5.04 -6.45
C THR A 83 5.26 6.08 -6.37
N ALA A 84 4.57 6.17 -5.23
CA ALA A 84 3.54 7.16 -4.98
C ALA A 84 4.12 8.59 -5.12
N ALA A 85 5.27 8.87 -4.50
CA ALA A 85 5.92 10.17 -4.60
C ALA A 85 6.29 10.54 -6.04
N LEU A 86 6.88 9.61 -6.80
CA LEU A 86 7.22 9.83 -8.21
C LEU A 86 5.98 10.11 -9.06
N LEU A 87 4.92 9.31 -8.89
CA LEU A 87 3.67 9.50 -9.63
C LEU A 87 3.01 10.85 -9.28
N VAL A 88 3.02 11.24 -8.01
CA VAL A 88 2.54 12.56 -7.59
C VAL A 88 3.34 13.67 -8.26
N ILE A 89 4.68 13.60 -8.26
CA ILE A 89 5.54 14.61 -8.91
C ILE A 89 5.22 14.70 -10.41
N ILE A 90 5.09 13.56 -11.10
CA ILE A 90 4.75 13.53 -12.54
C ILE A 90 3.40 14.19 -12.79
N VAL A 91 2.40 13.87 -11.98
CA VAL A 91 1.03 14.41 -12.16
C VAL A 91 0.97 15.91 -11.85
N VAL A 92 1.68 16.38 -10.83
CA VAL A 92 1.82 17.82 -10.54
C VAL A 92 2.55 18.53 -11.68
N TRP A 93 3.65 17.95 -12.18
CA TRP A 93 4.40 18.55 -13.29
C TRP A 93 3.64 18.56 -14.61
N SER A 94 2.71 17.62 -14.81
CA SER A 94 1.76 17.62 -15.93
C SER A 94 0.70 18.73 -15.86
N GLY A 95 0.76 19.62 -14.87
CA GLY A 95 -0.15 20.76 -14.74
C GLY A 95 -1.53 20.40 -14.20
N ASN A 96 -1.66 19.28 -13.49
CA ASN A 96 -2.95 18.90 -12.91
C ASN A 96 -3.24 19.66 -11.61
N GLU A 97 -3.99 20.75 -11.74
CA GLU A 97 -4.38 21.66 -10.66
C GLU A 97 -5.13 20.97 -9.51
N GLN A 98 -5.89 19.89 -9.77
CA GLN A 98 -6.65 19.17 -8.73
C GLN A 98 -5.75 18.48 -7.70
N ILE A 99 -4.59 17.99 -8.13
CA ILE A 99 -3.61 17.35 -7.23
C ILE A 99 -2.64 18.39 -6.68
N ALA A 100 -2.26 19.39 -7.48
CA ALA A 100 -1.45 20.50 -7.02
C ALA A 100 -2.13 21.28 -5.88
N GLY A 101 -3.42 21.60 -6.01
CA GLY A 101 -4.25 22.25 -4.98
C GLY A 101 -4.28 21.51 -3.65
N LEU A 102 -4.19 20.18 -3.70
CA LEU A 102 -4.12 19.33 -2.50
C LEU A 102 -2.83 19.53 -1.69
N PHE A 103 -1.76 20.05 -2.32
CA PHE A 103 -0.48 20.36 -1.69
C PHE A 103 -0.25 21.87 -1.48
N THR A 104 -0.87 22.73 -2.29
CA THR A 104 -0.76 24.19 -2.17
C THR A 104 -1.81 24.82 -1.27
N GLY A 105 -2.89 24.11 -0.93
CA GLY A 105 -3.91 24.56 0.02
C GLY A 105 -4.88 25.61 -0.53
N GLU A 106 -4.99 25.70 -1.86
CA GLU A 106 -5.94 26.56 -2.58
C GLU A 106 -7.22 25.80 -2.95
#